data_AF-A0A3M0W5V6-F1
#
_entry.id   AF-A0A3M0W5V6-F1
#
_cell.length_a   1.000
_cell.length_b   1.000
_cell.length_c   1.000
_cell.angle_alpha   90.00
_cell.angle_beta   90.00
_cell.angle_gamma   90.00
#
_symmetry.space_group_name_H-M   'P 1'
#
loop_
_entity.id
_entity.type
_entity.pdbx_description
1 polymer ?
#
loop_
_entity_poly.entity_id
_entity_poly.type
_entity_poly.pdbx_seq_one_letter_code
_entity_poly.pdbx_strand_id
1 'polypeptide(L)'
;MVPPPALLENDGPSAFKPQDVLTNGKGTVTQFIPTHADSYLAREPAPDVEAQTQIYNHVARFLPNDDENHVFWWKTAGSHFARMMYEARYPEQRQVELLLFFRFVMAPRLGPKPSSSEPWFRSRVAPGVGDGSPIGYSWRWGTSGSKPLIRHYMEAIGPLTGTSADPLNEFASKEMLSTLDKILPGVELPLAWKFAAHLRPSLVDEPTRRQAVTSTLIGLQCAPDDKGIEVMAGLMTRSPSQVSELLNTIFPRAMRDAYGEDASLDSLHMARDFIQNHPQGSHLTLLGTTATDCCSADISRFKVYVTTSNTSFDHIAAVMTLGGRKPESPQSLAQLKELWYGLKGLDAAFPTSAEPSNYVDRAAVKNNPNLSGVTFYFDIHPKYTYPHIKLQVDVSKHSASDIAAIEAVMRFLERRGQGQDARAYLNVARGMVSDEELRTRRGFQAFYAFAFKKGELDITSYFLPQIYRRFPEIEAGSSPTSPRSQRRSRFESDY
;
A
#
# COMPACT_ATOMS: atom_id res chain seq x y z
N MET A 1 49.15 36.38 17.58
CA MET A 1 50.48 35.78 17.85
C MET A 1 50.69 34.68 16.82
N VAL A 2 51.88 34.61 16.20
CA VAL A 2 52.28 33.75 15.06
C VAL A 2 53.82 33.61 15.08
N PRO A 3 54.47 32.51 14.63
CA PRO A 3 54.11 31.09 14.69
C PRO A 3 54.97 30.43 15.81
N PRO A 4 56.14 29.74 15.66
CA PRO A 4 56.74 28.82 14.65
C PRO A 4 56.91 27.36 15.21
N PRO A 5 57.61 26.40 14.56
CA PRO A 5 57.93 26.19 13.14
C PRO A 5 57.41 24.83 12.59
N ALA A 6 57.72 24.53 11.33
CA ALA A 6 57.42 23.27 10.65
C ALA A 6 58.69 22.49 10.26
N LEU A 7 58.51 21.25 9.81
CA LEU A 7 59.33 20.47 8.85
C LEU A 7 60.83 20.23 9.10
N LEU A 8 61.21 18.95 9.06
CA LEU A 8 62.27 18.36 8.21
C LEU A 8 61.70 16.96 7.84
N GLU A 9 61.42 16.66 6.56
CA GLU A 9 62.38 16.13 5.56
C GLU A 9 63.04 14.82 6.00
N ASN A 10 63.27 13.79 5.18
CA ASN A 10 62.88 13.33 3.85
C ASN A 10 63.70 12.03 3.71
N ASP A 11 63.17 10.97 3.09
CA ASP A 11 63.90 10.15 2.12
C ASP A 11 63.07 8.91 1.74
N GLY A 12 62.39 9.00 0.61
CA GLY A 12 62.20 7.83 -0.25
C GLY A 12 63.37 7.77 -1.24
N PRO A 13 63.56 6.62 -1.90
CA PRO A 13 63.45 6.74 -3.34
C PRO A 13 62.73 5.58 -4.04
N SER A 14 61.86 5.98 -4.97
CA SER A 14 61.70 5.39 -6.32
C SER A 14 61.01 4.02 -6.45
N ALA A 15 60.24 3.72 -7.52
CA ALA A 15 59.57 4.50 -8.57
C ALA A 15 58.49 3.54 -9.21
N PHE A 16 57.61 3.85 -10.17
CA PHE A 16 57.53 4.85 -11.25
C PHE A 16 56.05 5.19 -11.56
N LYS A 17 55.79 6.33 -12.23
CA LYS A 17 54.49 6.75 -12.84
C LYS A 17 54.48 6.35 -14.36
N PRO A 18 53.54 6.77 -15.27
CA PRO A 18 52.32 7.60 -15.13
C PRO A 18 51.07 7.19 -15.97
N GLN A 19 49.96 7.93 -15.80
CA GLN A 19 48.90 8.28 -16.81
C GLN A 19 48.12 7.13 -17.52
N ASP A 20 46.86 7.27 -17.93
CA ASP A 20 46.11 8.46 -18.38
C ASP A 20 44.57 8.31 -18.26
N VAL A 21 43.86 9.45 -18.44
CA VAL A 21 42.47 9.61 -18.93
C VAL A 21 41.36 8.60 -18.52
N LEU A 22 40.37 9.09 -17.77
CA LEU A 22 38.98 8.61 -17.89
C LEU A 22 38.02 9.76 -18.21
N THR A 23 37.53 9.74 -19.45
CA THR A 23 36.48 10.60 -19.98
C THR A 23 35.08 10.18 -19.50
N ASN A 24 34.10 11.07 -19.72
CA ASN A 24 32.69 10.89 -19.38
C ASN A 24 32.13 9.48 -19.74
N GLY A 25 31.83 8.68 -18.72
CA GLY A 25 31.13 7.41 -18.85
C GLY A 25 29.74 7.47 -18.22
N LYS A 26 28.69 7.18 -19.00
CA LYS A 26 27.34 6.90 -18.48
C LYS A 26 27.40 5.59 -17.67
N GLY A 27 27.58 5.69 -16.36
CA GLY A 27 27.59 4.53 -15.47
C GLY A 27 26.21 3.92 -15.31
N THR A 28 25.95 2.83 -16.03
CA THR A 28 24.80 1.95 -15.76
C THR A 28 24.92 1.43 -14.33
N VAL A 29 23.94 1.71 -13.47
CA VAL A 29 23.90 1.12 -12.13
C VAL A 29 23.48 -0.34 -12.27
N THR A 30 24.46 -1.23 -12.43
CA THR A 30 24.26 -2.67 -12.34
C THR A 30 23.88 -3.00 -10.90
N GLN A 31 22.57 -3.04 -10.62
CA GLN A 31 22.08 -3.51 -9.33
C GLN A 31 22.52 -4.95 -9.13
N PHE A 32 23.35 -5.20 -8.12
CA PHE A 32 23.64 -6.56 -7.67
C PHE A 32 22.35 -7.17 -7.14
N ILE A 33 21.72 -8.03 -7.95
CA ILE A 33 20.65 -8.92 -7.51
C ILE A 33 21.30 -9.91 -6.53
N PRO A 34 20.80 -10.05 -5.29
CA PRO A 34 21.31 -11.07 -4.37
C PRO A 34 21.06 -12.46 -4.96
N THR A 35 22.11 -13.27 -5.09
CA THR A 35 22.09 -14.63 -5.68
C THR A 35 21.07 -15.59 -5.04
N HIS A 36 20.54 -15.25 -3.87
CA HIS A 36 19.47 -15.99 -3.21
C HIS A 36 18.11 -15.88 -3.92
N ALA A 37 17.75 -14.73 -4.50
CA ALA A 37 16.41 -14.51 -5.08
C ALA A 37 16.15 -15.39 -6.30
N ASP A 38 17.15 -15.57 -7.17
CA ASP A 38 17.06 -16.47 -8.32
C ASP A 38 16.89 -17.93 -7.89
N SER A 39 17.58 -18.33 -6.82
CA SER A 39 17.44 -19.67 -6.24
C SER A 39 16.07 -19.92 -5.62
N TYR A 40 15.34 -18.86 -5.22
CA TYR A 40 14.02 -18.96 -4.60
C TYR A 40 12.94 -19.19 -5.65
N LEU A 41 12.82 -18.31 -6.66
CA LEU A 41 11.86 -18.46 -7.75
C LEU A 41 12.05 -19.76 -8.54
N ALA A 42 13.29 -20.25 -8.69
CA ALA A 42 13.60 -21.50 -9.38
C ALA A 42 13.20 -22.77 -8.61
N ARG A 43 12.98 -22.70 -7.29
CA ARG A 43 12.49 -23.83 -6.46
C ARG A 43 10.96 -23.93 -6.47
N GLU A 44 10.30 -22.85 -6.85
CA GLU A 44 8.87 -22.68 -6.69
C GLU A 44 8.13 -22.97 -8.00
N PRO A 45 7.15 -23.91 -8.01
CA PRO A 45 6.42 -24.26 -9.22
C PRO A 45 5.68 -23.03 -9.79
N ALA A 46 5.51 -23.00 -11.10
CA ALA A 46 4.70 -21.98 -11.74
C ALA A 46 3.24 -22.06 -11.25
N PRO A 47 2.55 -20.92 -11.08
CA PRO A 47 1.14 -20.92 -10.66
C PRO A 47 0.24 -21.55 -11.71
N ASP A 48 -0.80 -22.28 -11.27
CA ASP A 48 -1.87 -22.76 -12.15
C ASP A 48 -2.81 -21.60 -12.51
N VAL A 49 -2.42 -20.85 -13.56
CA VAL A 49 -3.13 -19.68 -14.06
C VAL A 49 -4.56 -20.01 -14.53
N GLU A 50 -4.81 -21.23 -15.00
CA GLU A 50 -6.12 -21.66 -15.46
C GLU A 50 -7.05 -21.95 -14.27
N ALA A 51 -6.60 -22.74 -13.30
CA ALA A 51 -7.36 -23.01 -12.08
C ALA A 51 -7.66 -21.72 -11.29
N GLN A 52 -6.68 -20.83 -11.16
CA GLN A 52 -6.84 -19.51 -10.53
C GLN A 52 -7.93 -18.62 -11.15
N THR A 53 -8.33 -18.87 -12.42
CA THR A 53 -9.29 -18.04 -13.15
C THR A 53 -10.54 -18.80 -13.60
N GLN A 54 -10.67 -20.09 -13.28
CA GLN A 54 -11.76 -20.96 -13.76
C GLN A 54 -13.15 -20.42 -13.40
N ILE A 55 -13.40 -20.08 -12.12
CA ILE A 55 -14.68 -19.52 -11.67
C ILE A 55 -14.96 -18.16 -12.33
N TYR A 56 -13.94 -17.32 -12.46
CA TYR A 56 -14.03 -16.04 -13.18
C TYR A 56 -14.43 -16.24 -14.65
N ASN A 57 -13.86 -17.23 -15.34
CA ASN A 57 -14.21 -17.55 -16.73
C ASN A 57 -15.65 -18.09 -16.84
N HIS A 58 -16.11 -18.90 -15.88
CA HIS A 58 -17.49 -19.38 -15.80
C HIS A 58 -18.50 -18.24 -15.61
N VAL A 59 -18.21 -17.29 -14.71
CA VAL A 59 -19.03 -16.09 -14.51
C VAL A 59 -19.01 -15.19 -15.76
N ALA A 60 -17.81 -14.92 -16.31
CA ALA A 60 -17.62 -14.05 -17.47
C ALA A 60 -18.43 -14.47 -18.71
N ARG A 61 -18.70 -15.77 -18.88
CA ARG A 61 -19.49 -16.33 -19.99
C ARG A 61 -20.88 -15.69 -20.16
N PHE A 62 -21.48 -15.22 -19.06
CA PHE A 62 -22.85 -14.70 -19.05
C PHE A 62 -22.96 -13.22 -18.65
N LEU A 63 -21.83 -12.55 -18.44
CA LEU A 63 -21.82 -11.11 -18.14
C LEU A 63 -22.05 -10.27 -19.41
N PRO A 64 -22.78 -9.14 -19.31
CA PRO A 64 -22.92 -8.21 -20.42
C PRO A 64 -21.59 -7.52 -20.75
N ASN A 65 -21.37 -7.27 -22.04
CA ASN A 65 -20.30 -6.43 -22.56
C ASN A 65 -20.90 -5.10 -23.04
N ASP A 66 -21.52 -4.38 -22.11
CA ASP A 66 -22.30 -3.16 -22.30
C ASP A 66 -21.46 -1.88 -22.34
N ASP A 67 -20.40 -1.82 -21.53
CA ASP A 67 -19.46 -0.70 -21.46
C ASP A 67 -18.00 -1.20 -21.53
N GLU A 68 -17.20 -0.62 -22.43
CA GLU A 68 -15.81 -1.06 -22.65
C GLU A 68 -14.88 -0.81 -21.46
N ASN A 69 -15.16 0.20 -20.63
CA ASN A 69 -14.39 0.53 -19.43
C ASN A 69 -14.70 -0.50 -18.34
N HIS A 70 -15.98 -0.83 -18.14
CA HIS A 70 -16.39 -1.89 -17.21
C HIS A 70 -15.80 -3.24 -17.62
N VAL A 71 -15.81 -3.56 -18.92
CA VAL A 71 -15.22 -4.79 -19.48
C VAL A 71 -13.69 -4.80 -19.33
N PHE A 72 -13.02 -3.66 -19.50
CA PHE A 72 -11.58 -3.53 -19.24
C PHE A 72 -11.26 -3.83 -17.77
N TRP A 73 -11.92 -3.14 -16.83
CA TRP A 73 -11.68 -3.31 -15.39
C TRP A 73 -12.03 -4.70 -14.89
N TRP A 74 -13.06 -5.34 -15.46
CA TRP A 74 -13.36 -6.75 -15.24
C TRP A 74 -12.21 -7.66 -15.69
N LYS A 75 -11.71 -7.49 -16.92
CA LYS A 75 -10.61 -8.30 -17.47
C LYS A 75 -9.31 -8.16 -16.68
N THR A 76 -8.98 -6.96 -16.23
CA THR A 76 -7.74 -6.70 -15.48
C THR A 76 -7.94 -6.92 -13.98
N ALA A 77 -8.63 -6.02 -13.30
CA ALA A 77 -8.73 -6.07 -11.83
C ALA A 77 -9.72 -7.14 -11.32
N GLY A 78 -10.71 -7.55 -12.10
CA GLY A 78 -11.60 -8.67 -11.77
C GLY A 78 -10.91 -10.03 -11.83
N SER A 79 -10.08 -10.26 -12.86
CA SER A 79 -9.26 -11.49 -12.94
C SER A 79 -8.20 -11.53 -11.83
N HIS A 80 -7.57 -10.40 -11.49
CA HIS A 80 -6.70 -10.28 -10.33
C HIS A 80 -7.40 -10.69 -9.02
N PHE A 81 -8.66 -10.29 -8.83
CA PHE A 81 -9.44 -10.66 -7.64
C PHE A 81 -9.75 -12.15 -7.60
N ALA A 82 -10.07 -12.76 -8.75
CA ALA A 82 -10.26 -14.21 -8.86
C ALA A 82 -9.03 -15.00 -8.39
N ARG A 83 -7.84 -14.64 -8.89
CA ARG A 83 -6.56 -15.26 -8.50
C ARG A 83 -6.33 -15.18 -6.99
N MET A 84 -6.57 -13.99 -6.40
CA MET A 84 -6.43 -13.80 -4.96
C MET A 84 -7.37 -14.71 -4.17
N MET A 85 -8.65 -14.77 -4.54
CA MET A 85 -9.66 -15.57 -3.84
C MET A 85 -9.41 -17.08 -3.96
N TYR A 86 -8.95 -17.55 -5.12
CA TYR A 86 -8.55 -18.94 -5.33
C TYR A 86 -7.38 -19.33 -4.41
N GLU A 87 -6.27 -18.59 -4.46
CA GLU A 87 -5.06 -18.87 -3.67
C GLU A 87 -5.31 -18.73 -2.15
N ALA A 88 -6.17 -17.79 -1.76
CA ALA A 88 -6.61 -17.63 -0.37
C ALA A 88 -7.71 -18.62 0.06
N ARG A 89 -8.12 -19.55 -0.82
CA ARG A 89 -9.03 -20.67 -0.53
C ARG A 89 -10.43 -20.23 -0.10
N TYR A 90 -10.97 -19.25 -0.82
CA TYR A 90 -12.34 -18.75 -0.62
C TYR A 90 -13.34 -19.79 -1.14
N PRO A 91 -14.46 -20.06 -0.43
CA PRO A 91 -15.50 -20.96 -0.92
C PRO A 91 -16.01 -20.53 -2.29
N GLU A 92 -16.27 -21.46 -3.21
CA GLU A 92 -16.61 -21.14 -4.62
C GLU A 92 -17.80 -20.17 -4.73
N GLN A 93 -18.87 -20.40 -3.95
CA GLN A 93 -20.01 -19.49 -3.86
C GLN A 93 -19.57 -18.05 -3.48
N ARG A 94 -18.67 -17.92 -2.51
CA ARG A 94 -18.16 -16.61 -2.07
C ARG A 94 -17.33 -15.93 -3.15
N GLN A 95 -16.58 -16.70 -3.95
CA GLN A 95 -15.89 -16.17 -5.13
C GLN A 95 -16.88 -15.62 -6.16
N VAL A 96 -17.97 -16.35 -6.45
CA VAL A 96 -19.02 -15.88 -7.36
C VAL A 96 -19.70 -14.60 -6.84
N GLU A 97 -20.11 -14.58 -5.57
CA GLU A 97 -20.71 -13.38 -4.93
C GLU A 97 -19.81 -12.15 -5.06
N LEU A 98 -18.52 -12.30 -4.72
CA LEU A 98 -17.55 -11.21 -4.74
C LEU A 98 -17.14 -10.78 -6.15
N LEU A 99 -17.11 -11.69 -7.12
CA LEU A 99 -16.90 -11.36 -8.54
C LEU A 99 -18.09 -10.58 -9.13
N LEU A 100 -19.32 -10.94 -8.78
CA LEU A 100 -20.52 -10.18 -9.19
C LEU A 100 -20.53 -8.79 -8.54
N PHE A 101 -20.21 -8.70 -7.24
CA PHE A 101 -20.01 -7.42 -6.56
C PHE A 101 -18.93 -6.57 -7.26
N PHE A 102 -17.80 -7.16 -7.62
CA PHE A 102 -16.76 -6.45 -8.37
C PHE A 102 -17.29 -5.92 -9.72
N ARG A 103 -17.94 -6.78 -10.53
CA ARG A 103 -18.43 -6.40 -11.88
C ARG A 103 -19.48 -5.29 -11.88
N PHE A 104 -20.39 -5.30 -10.90
CA PHE A 104 -21.56 -4.44 -10.89
C PHE A 104 -21.45 -3.24 -9.93
N VAL A 105 -20.61 -3.31 -8.89
CA VAL A 105 -20.45 -2.23 -7.89
C VAL A 105 -19.08 -1.55 -8.01
N MET A 106 -17.99 -2.29 -8.22
CA MET A 106 -16.64 -1.71 -8.21
C MET A 106 -16.17 -1.25 -9.60
N ALA A 107 -16.28 -2.10 -10.63
CA ALA A 107 -15.79 -1.79 -11.97
C ALA A 107 -16.36 -0.49 -12.58
N PRO A 108 -17.66 -0.14 -12.38
CA PRO A 108 -18.22 1.15 -12.81
C PRO A 108 -17.66 2.38 -12.10
N ARG A 109 -16.87 2.19 -11.04
CA ARG A 109 -16.29 3.26 -10.22
C ARG A 109 -14.79 3.42 -10.44
N LEU A 110 -14.20 2.65 -11.35
CA LEU A 110 -12.77 2.74 -11.69
C LEU A 110 -12.50 3.68 -12.88
N GLY A 111 -13.52 4.38 -13.38
CA GLY A 111 -13.37 5.36 -14.45
C GLY A 111 -13.04 4.75 -15.82
N PRO A 112 -12.63 5.58 -16.81
CA PRO A 112 -12.37 5.11 -18.16
C PRO A 112 -11.16 4.18 -18.21
N LYS A 113 -11.15 3.26 -19.19
CA LYS A 113 -9.96 2.46 -19.51
C LYS A 113 -8.80 3.40 -19.90
N PRO A 114 -7.54 3.06 -19.59
CA PRO A 114 -6.39 3.85 -20.05
C PRO A 114 -6.35 4.00 -21.58
N SER A 115 -5.96 5.18 -22.04
CA SER A 115 -5.68 5.48 -23.45
C SER A 115 -4.22 5.84 -23.72
N SER A 116 -3.37 5.80 -22.69
CA SER A 116 -1.93 6.02 -22.74
C SER A 116 -1.27 5.48 -21.46
N SER A 117 0.07 5.51 -21.41
CA SER A 117 0.85 5.18 -20.20
C SER A 117 0.81 6.25 -19.10
N GLU A 118 0.14 7.39 -19.33
CA GLU A 118 0.03 8.46 -18.33
C GLU A 118 -1.44 8.65 -17.92
N PRO A 119 -1.76 8.64 -16.62
CA PRO A 119 -3.12 8.86 -16.15
C PRO A 119 -3.58 10.30 -16.43
N TRP A 120 -4.72 10.44 -17.13
CA TRP A 120 -5.39 11.73 -17.31
C TRP A 120 -5.83 12.35 -15.97
N PHE A 121 -6.19 11.50 -15.00
CA PHE A 121 -6.39 11.84 -13.59
C PHE A 121 -5.59 10.87 -12.73
N ARG A 122 -4.63 11.40 -11.96
CA ARG A 122 -3.72 10.59 -11.11
C ARG A 122 -4.36 10.33 -9.74
N SER A 123 -4.92 9.14 -9.59
CA SER A 123 -5.42 8.59 -8.32
C SER A 123 -4.43 8.74 -7.16
N ARG A 124 -4.97 8.88 -5.95
CA ARG A 124 -4.23 8.92 -4.67
C ARG A 124 -4.08 7.56 -4.00
N VAL A 125 -4.49 6.47 -4.66
CA VAL A 125 -4.15 5.10 -4.25
C VAL A 125 -2.62 4.94 -4.22
N ALA A 126 -2.09 4.63 -3.03
CA ALA A 126 -0.64 4.45 -2.78
C ALA A 126 0.24 5.63 -3.27
N PRO A 127 0.06 6.87 -2.79
CA PRO A 127 0.50 8.09 -3.48
C PRO A 127 2.02 8.31 -3.58
N GLY A 128 2.85 7.41 -3.04
CA GLY A 128 4.31 7.39 -3.21
C GLY A 128 4.86 6.35 -4.20
N VAL A 129 4.06 5.32 -4.55
CA VAL A 129 4.49 4.14 -5.35
C VAL A 129 3.45 3.71 -6.40
N GLY A 130 2.23 4.25 -6.32
CA GLY A 130 1.17 4.12 -7.30
C GLY A 130 1.46 4.90 -8.57
N ASP A 131 1.16 4.27 -9.70
CA ASP A 131 1.31 4.85 -11.05
C ASP A 131 0.14 5.77 -11.45
N GLY A 132 -0.86 5.93 -10.57
CA GLY A 132 -2.12 6.64 -10.83
C GLY A 132 -3.32 5.71 -11.05
N SER A 133 -3.15 4.39 -10.94
CA SER A 133 -4.26 3.43 -10.93
C SER A 133 -5.31 3.74 -9.84
N PRO A 134 -6.61 3.69 -10.13
CA PRO A 134 -7.68 3.94 -9.15
C PRO A 134 -7.91 2.78 -8.16
N ILE A 135 -7.10 1.72 -8.18
CA ILE A 135 -7.26 0.54 -7.31
C ILE A 135 -5.92 -0.11 -6.94
N GLY A 136 -5.84 -0.58 -5.70
CA GLY A 136 -4.81 -1.49 -5.20
C GLY A 136 -5.40 -2.61 -4.35
N TYR A 137 -4.58 -3.60 -4.01
CA TYR A 137 -4.97 -4.82 -3.32
C TYR A 137 -4.22 -5.00 -2.01
N SER A 138 -4.86 -5.56 -0.98
CA SER A 138 -4.17 -5.99 0.23
C SER A 138 -4.48 -7.44 0.57
N TRP A 139 -3.45 -8.17 0.99
CA TRP A 139 -3.52 -9.54 1.46
C TRP A 139 -3.09 -9.58 2.93
N ARG A 140 -4.05 -9.76 3.83
CA ARG A 140 -3.78 -9.96 5.25
C ARG A 140 -3.56 -11.44 5.50
N TRP A 141 -2.36 -11.81 5.93
CA TRP A 141 -1.90 -13.20 6.01
C TRP A 141 -2.58 -14.06 7.07
N GLY A 142 -3.34 -13.43 7.97
CA GLY A 142 -3.97 -14.11 9.10
C GLY A 142 -2.97 -14.46 10.21
N THR A 143 -3.51 -14.89 11.36
CA THR A 143 -2.77 -15.63 12.38
C THR A 143 -2.95 -17.14 12.11
N SER A 144 -2.14 -18.00 12.72
CA SER A 144 -2.16 -19.45 12.46
C SER A 144 -3.58 -20.04 12.44
N GLY A 145 -3.92 -20.77 11.37
CA GLY A 145 -5.23 -21.40 11.15
C GLY A 145 -6.32 -20.52 10.51
N SER A 146 -6.10 -19.22 10.30
CA SER A 146 -7.05 -18.35 9.59
C SER A 146 -6.69 -18.17 8.10
N LYS A 147 -7.69 -18.20 7.21
CA LYS A 147 -7.51 -17.93 5.78
C LYS A 147 -7.06 -16.47 5.54
N PRO A 148 -6.28 -16.20 4.48
CA PRO A 148 -5.93 -14.84 4.12
C PRO A 148 -7.16 -13.98 3.82
N LEU A 149 -7.16 -12.74 4.32
CA LEU A 149 -8.24 -11.78 4.11
C LEU A 149 -7.85 -10.78 3.03
N ILE A 150 -8.70 -10.66 2.00
CA ILE A 150 -8.47 -9.81 0.83
C ILE A 150 -9.15 -8.47 1.04
N ARG A 151 -8.49 -7.39 0.61
CA ARG A 151 -9.10 -6.07 0.52
C ARG A 151 -8.77 -5.40 -0.80
N HIS A 152 -9.67 -4.53 -1.23
CA HIS A 152 -9.38 -3.47 -2.17
C HIS A 152 -9.24 -2.14 -1.43
N TYR A 153 -8.36 -1.28 -1.91
CA TYR A 153 -8.36 0.14 -1.57
C TYR A 153 -8.37 0.90 -2.89
N MET A 154 -9.39 1.72 -3.09
CA MET A 154 -9.65 2.37 -4.37
C MET A 154 -10.04 3.83 -4.21
N GLU A 155 -9.86 4.60 -5.28
CA GLU A 155 -10.47 5.91 -5.43
C GLU A 155 -11.54 5.78 -6.50
N ALA A 156 -12.78 6.18 -6.19
CA ALA A 156 -13.83 6.15 -7.20
C ALA A 156 -13.61 7.30 -8.19
N ILE A 157 -13.73 7.02 -9.48
CA ILE A 157 -13.60 7.96 -10.58
C ILE A 157 -14.94 7.99 -11.32
N GLY A 158 -15.49 9.19 -11.53
CA GLY A 158 -16.78 9.41 -12.17
C GLY A 158 -16.72 10.45 -13.30
N PRO A 159 -17.85 10.74 -13.97
CA PRO A 159 -17.87 11.60 -15.17
C PRO A 159 -17.43 13.05 -14.95
N LEU A 160 -17.48 13.55 -13.71
CA LEU A 160 -17.05 14.92 -13.36
C LEU A 160 -15.60 15.00 -12.89
N THR A 161 -14.98 13.88 -12.53
CA THR A 161 -13.62 13.83 -11.95
C THR A 161 -12.63 14.57 -12.86
N GLY A 162 -11.83 15.47 -12.29
CA GLY A 162 -10.82 16.24 -13.03
C GLY A 162 -11.35 17.33 -13.98
N THR A 163 -12.67 17.44 -14.16
CA THR A 163 -13.29 18.55 -14.92
C THR A 163 -13.32 19.83 -14.09
N SER A 164 -13.73 20.96 -14.68
CA SER A 164 -13.96 22.20 -13.92
C SER A 164 -15.11 22.09 -12.89
N ALA A 165 -16.01 21.11 -13.02
CA ALA A 165 -17.11 20.87 -12.09
C ALA A 165 -16.70 20.01 -10.87
N ASP A 166 -15.70 19.14 -11.03
CA ASP A 166 -15.09 18.39 -9.93
C ASP A 166 -13.58 18.19 -10.13
N PRO A 167 -12.78 19.27 -10.08
CA PRO A 167 -11.33 19.19 -10.31
C PRO A 167 -10.61 18.41 -9.20
N LEU A 168 -11.32 18.18 -8.09
CA LEU A 168 -10.82 17.60 -6.86
C LEU A 168 -11.46 16.23 -6.51
N ASN A 169 -12.14 15.58 -7.46
CA ASN A 169 -12.76 14.26 -7.29
C ASN A 169 -13.57 14.11 -5.98
N GLU A 170 -14.28 15.16 -5.61
CA GLU A 170 -15.04 15.27 -4.37
C GLU A 170 -16.34 14.48 -4.37
N PHE A 171 -16.92 14.16 -5.53
CA PHE A 171 -18.25 13.57 -5.62
C PHE A 171 -18.23 12.05 -5.79
N ALA A 172 -17.40 11.51 -6.68
CA ALA A 172 -17.46 10.10 -7.09
C ALA A 172 -17.35 9.11 -5.92
N SER A 173 -16.39 9.31 -5.02
CA SER A 173 -16.24 8.45 -3.83
C SER A 173 -17.36 8.62 -2.80
N LYS A 174 -17.97 9.81 -2.68
CA LYS A 174 -19.12 10.01 -1.79
C LYS A 174 -20.37 9.32 -2.33
N GLU A 175 -20.56 9.36 -3.65
CA GLU A 175 -21.65 8.68 -4.36
C GLU A 175 -21.49 7.15 -4.30
N MET A 176 -20.27 6.64 -4.43
CA MET A 176 -19.97 5.22 -4.17
C MET A 176 -20.23 4.83 -2.71
N LEU A 177 -19.78 5.60 -1.71
CA LEU A 177 -20.08 5.32 -0.30
C LEU A 177 -21.60 5.28 -0.04
N SER A 178 -22.36 6.25 -0.55
CA SER A 178 -23.84 6.25 -0.45
C SER A 178 -24.52 5.11 -1.22
N THR A 179 -23.84 4.52 -2.20
CA THR A 179 -24.31 3.29 -2.87
C THR A 179 -24.08 2.08 -1.97
N LEU A 180 -22.89 1.96 -1.37
CA LEU A 180 -22.51 0.86 -0.49
C LEU A 180 -23.42 0.77 0.75
N ASP A 181 -23.69 1.91 1.40
CA ASP A 181 -24.62 2.08 2.53
C ASP A 181 -26.04 1.55 2.24
N LYS A 182 -26.50 1.55 0.99
CA LYS A 182 -27.83 1.06 0.59
C LYS A 182 -27.87 -0.44 0.26
N ILE A 183 -26.73 -1.05 -0.08
CA ILE A 183 -26.67 -2.42 -0.61
C ILE A 183 -25.91 -3.39 0.28
N LEU A 184 -25.12 -2.90 1.25
CA LEU A 184 -24.34 -3.71 2.18
C LEU A 184 -24.91 -3.59 3.60
N PRO A 185 -25.30 -4.71 4.25
CA PRO A 185 -25.76 -4.67 5.63
C PRO A 185 -24.62 -4.29 6.59
N GLY A 186 -24.91 -3.45 7.58
CA GLY A 186 -23.94 -3.02 8.60
C GLY A 186 -22.95 -1.95 8.17
N VAL A 187 -23.05 -1.43 6.94
CA VAL A 187 -22.36 -0.20 6.55
C VAL A 187 -23.13 0.99 7.11
N GLU A 188 -22.42 1.89 7.78
CA GLU A 188 -22.98 3.13 8.32
C GLU A 188 -22.03 4.31 8.05
N LEU A 189 -22.56 5.39 7.45
CA LEU A 189 -21.79 6.57 7.09
C LEU A 189 -21.78 7.79 8.07
N PRO A 190 -22.58 7.89 9.17
CA PRO A 190 -22.60 9.09 10.02
C PRO A 190 -21.22 9.52 10.53
N LEU A 191 -20.36 8.58 10.94
CA LEU A 191 -19.01 8.89 11.42
C LEU A 191 -18.11 9.41 10.29
N ALA A 192 -18.17 8.78 9.11
CA ALA A 192 -17.44 9.23 7.93
C ALA A 192 -17.80 10.68 7.55
N TRP A 193 -19.08 11.05 7.63
CA TRP A 193 -19.55 12.40 7.33
C TRP A 193 -19.18 13.43 8.40
N LYS A 194 -19.26 13.06 9.68
CA LYS A 194 -18.77 13.92 10.78
C LYS A 194 -17.28 14.19 10.64
N PHE A 195 -16.43 13.16 10.54
CA PHE A 195 -14.99 13.34 10.32
C PHE A 195 -14.69 14.14 9.05
N ALA A 196 -15.35 13.85 7.93
CA ALA A 196 -15.14 14.59 6.68
C ALA A 196 -15.51 16.08 6.78
N ALA A 197 -16.47 16.46 7.62
CA ALA A 197 -16.83 17.87 7.85
C ALA A 197 -15.70 18.63 8.57
N HIS A 198 -15.10 18.05 9.61
CA HIS A 198 -13.98 18.65 10.36
C HIS A 198 -12.66 18.68 9.58
N LEU A 199 -12.48 17.76 8.63
CA LEU A 199 -11.27 17.66 7.79
C LEU A 199 -11.40 18.38 6.43
N ARG A 200 -12.52 19.08 6.20
CA ARG A 200 -12.76 19.87 4.99
C ARG A 200 -11.84 21.11 4.97
N PRO A 201 -11.21 21.44 3.84
CA PRO A 201 -10.45 22.68 3.68
C PRO A 201 -11.37 23.89 3.57
N SER A 202 -10.80 25.05 3.88
CA SER A 202 -11.29 26.33 3.39
C SER A 202 -10.71 26.62 2.00
N LEU A 203 -11.41 26.25 0.91
CA LEU A 203 -10.98 26.53 -0.48
C LEU A 203 -11.32 27.98 -0.92
N VAL A 204 -11.06 28.93 -0.03
CA VAL A 204 -11.46 30.34 -0.17
C VAL A 204 -10.61 31.12 -1.17
N ASP A 205 -9.36 30.71 -1.38
CA ASP A 205 -8.40 31.37 -2.25
C ASP A 205 -7.76 30.41 -3.28
N GLU A 206 -7.24 31.01 -4.34
CA GLU A 206 -6.66 30.30 -5.48
C GLU A 206 -5.31 29.60 -5.18
N PRO A 207 -4.37 30.20 -4.41
CA PRO A 207 -3.20 29.48 -3.89
C PRO A 207 -3.55 28.20 -3.13
N THR A 208 -4.52 28.26 -2.19
CA THR A 208 -4.97 27.08 -1.45
C THR A 208 -5.58 26.03 -2.37
N ARG A 209 -6.39 26.41 -3.37
CA ARG A 209 -6.93 25.47 -4.37
C ARG A 209 -5.86 24.77 -5.20
N ARG A 210 -4.77 25.47 -5.55
CA ARG A 210 -3.64 24.88 -6.30
C ARG A 210 -2.82 23.90 -5.48
N GLN A 211 -2.79 24.06 -4.16
CA GLN A 211 -2.12 23.15 -3.23
C GLN A 211 -3.07 22.06 -2.68
N ALA A 212 -4.39 22.24 -2.82
CA ALA A 212 -5.38 21.33 -2.31
C ALA A 212 -5.25 19.95 -2.96
N VAL A 213 -4.76 18.99 -2.18
CA VAL A 213 -4.82 17.58 -2.51
C VAL A 213 -6.04 16.95 -1.86
N THR A 214 -6.56 15.96 -2.53
CA THR A 214 -7.93 15.50 -2.36
C THR A 214 -8.00 14.07 -2.84
N SER A 215 -8.66 13.26 -2.04
CA SER A 215 -9.31 12.03 -2.43
C SER A 215 -10.19 11.64 -1.26
N THR A 216 -11.27 10.92 -1.54
CA THR A 216 -11.83 10.02 -0.54
C THR A 216 -11.51 8.62 -1.05
N LEU A 217 -10.64 7.91 -0.33
CA LEU A 217 -10.33 6.52 -0.66
C LEU A 217 -11.36 5.62 0.01
N ILE A 218 -11.65 4.48 -0.62
CA ILE A 218 -12.62 3.50 -0.14
C ILE A 218 -11.87 2.18 0.05
N GLY A 219 -11.78 1.74 1.31
CA GLY A 219 -11.37 0.40 1.67
C GLY A 219 -12.57 -0.55 1.62
N LEU A 220 -12.40 -1.70 1.00
CA LEU A 220 -13.40 -2.78 0.90
C LEU A 220 -12.73 -4.07 1.37
N GLN A 221 -13.12 -4.58 2.54
CA GLN A 221 -12.60 -5.82 3.11
C GLN A 221 -13.57 -6.96 2.85
N CYS A 222 -13.12 -7.93 2.06
CA CYS A 222 -13.88 -9.08 1.60
C CYS A 222 -13.37 -10.31 2.34
N ALA A 223 -14.08 -10.75 3.37
CA ALA A 223 -13.71 -11.94 4.14
C ALA A 223 -14.17 -13.25 3.43
N PRO A 224 -13.46 -14.38 3.65
CA PRO A 224 -13.78 -15.66 3.01
C PRO A 224 -15.02 -16.35 3.60
N ASP A 225 -15.23 -16.19 4.91
CA ASP A 225 -16.22 -16.93 5.70
C ASP A 225 -17.31 -16.02 6.31
N ASP A 226 -17.32 -14.73 5.92
CA ASP A 226 -18.37 -13.76 6.23
C ASP A 226 -18.96 -13.23 4.91
N LYS A 227 -20.28 -13.07 4.86
CA LYS A 227 -21.02 -12.53 3.71
C LYS A 227 -20.93 -11.00 3.60
N GLY A 228 -20.72 -10.31 4.72
CA GLY A 228 -20.54 -8.87 4.77
C GLY A 228 -19.31 -8.39 4.00
N ILE A 229 -19.26 -7.09 3.71
CA ILE A 229 -18.07 -6.40 3.19
C ILE A 229 -17.84 -5.21 4.11
N GLU A 230 -16.75 -5.21 4.85
CA GLU A 230 -16.38 -4.08 5.71
C GLU A 230 -15.92 -2.91 4.83
N VAL A 231 -16.50 -1.73 5.04
CA VAL A 231 -16.18 -0.50 4.30
C VAL A 231 -15.37 0.44 5.19
N MET A 232 -14.35 1.09 4.65
CA MET A 232 -13.61 2.17 5.32
C MET A 232 -13.49 3.40 4.41
N ALA A 233 -13.65 4.60 4.97
CA ALA A 233 -13.41 5.85 4.27
C ALA A 233 -12.04 6.42 4.65
N GLY A 234 -11.13 6.54 3.68
CA GLY A 234 -9.88 7.27 3.80
C GLY A 234 -10.11 8.75 3.49
N LEU A 235 -9.85 9.62 4.46
CA LEU A 235 -10.12 11.06 4.41
C LEU A 235 -8.80 11.83 4.49
N MET A 236 -8.39 12.47 3.40
CA MET A 236 -7.17 13.30 3.37
C MET A 236 -7.52 14.76 3.71
N THR A 237 -6.85 15.35 4.71
CA THR A 237 -6.96 16.79 4.97
C THR A 237 -6.39 17.56 3.80
N ARG A 238 -7.11 18.59 3.35
CA ARG A 238 -6.82 19.22 2.05
C ARG A 238 -6.12 20.58 2.16
N SER A 239 -5.71 21.00 3.37
CA SER A 239 -4.87 22.18 3.58
C SER A 239 -3.69 21.87 4.50
N PRO A 240 -2.44 22.19 4.09
CA PRO A 240 -1.27 22.14 4.98
C PRO A 240 -1.42 22.99 6.24
N SER A 241 -2.19 24.10 6.20
CA SER A 241 -2.41 24.96 7.37
C SER A 241 -3.22 24.29 8.48
N GLN A 242 -4.04 23.30 8.16
CA GLN A 242 -4.82 22.55 9.16
C GLN A 242 -3.96 21.55 9.94
N VAL A 243 -2.80 21.13 9.40
CA VAL A 243 -1.99 20.02 9.92
C VAL A 243 -1.50 20.27 11.36
N SER A 244 -1.14 21.53 11.67
CA SER A 244 -0.74 21.95 13.02
C SER A 244 -1.89 21.95 14.04
N GLU A 245 -3.14 22.12 13.58
CA GLU A 245 -4.34 22.13 14.42
C GLU A 245 -4.94 20.72 14.63
N LEU A 246 -4.50 19.71 13.86
CA LEU A 246 -5.10 18.37 13.87
C LEU A 246 -5.15 17.73 15.26
N LEU A 247 -4.01 17.53 15.91
CA LEU A 247 -3.94 16.87 17.22
C LEU A 247 -4.54 17.71 18.36
N ASN A 248 -4.47 19.04 18.24
CA ASN A 248 -4.77 19.96 19.35
C ASN A 248 -6.23 20.42 19.35
N THR A 249 -6.85 20.57 18.18
CA THR A 249 -8.12 21.28 18.03
C THR A 249 -9.11 20.56 17.12
N ILE A 250 -8.67 20.01 15.98
CA ILE A 250 -9.58 19.39 15.00
C ILE A 250 -10.00 17.98 15.44
N PHE A 251 -9.06 17.08 15.72
CA PHE A 251 -9.38 15.71 16.14
C PHE A 251 -10.17 15.62 17.46
N PRO A 252 -9.87 16.42 18.52
CA PRO A 252 -10.69 16.42 19.74
C PRO A 252 -12.16 16.77 19.47
N ARG A 253 -12.42 17.81 18.67
CA ARG A 253 -13.78 18.21 18.27
C ARG A 253 -14.44 17.15 17.39
N ALA A 254 -13.73 16.65 16.39
CA ALA A 254 -14.23 15.63 15.47
C ALA A 254 -14.58 14.31 16.19
N MET A 255 -13.79 13.90 17.20
CA MET A 255 -14.09 12.73 18.02
C MET A 255 -15.31 12.93 18.93
N ARG A 256 -15.47 14.10 19.56
CA ARG A 256 -16.64 14.41 20.40
C ARG A 256 -17.91 14.52 19.57
N ASP A 257 -17.84 15.06 18.37
CA ASP A 257 -18.94 15.01 17.39
C ASP A 257 -19.23 13.57 16.96
N ALA A 258 -18.22 12.82 16.50
CA ALA A 258 -18.36 11.44 16.00
C ALA A 258 -18.95 10.47 17.03
N TYR A 259 -18.41 10.46 18.26
CA TYR A 259 -18.68 9.46 19.28
C TYR A 259 -19.55 9.94 20.46
N GLY A 260 -19.93 11.24 20.47
CA GLY A 260 -20.74 11.85 21.53
C GLY A 260 -19.96 12.80 22.45
N GLU A 261 -20.66 13.78 23.02
CA GLU A 261 -20.05 14.90 23.76
C GLU A 261 -19.24 14.49 24.99
N ASP A 262 -19.41 13.26 25.51
CA ASP A 262 -18.66 12.70 26.64
C ASP A 262 -17.51 11.75 26.24
N ALA A 263 -17.35 11.43 24.97
CA ALA A 263 -16.44 10.38 24.49
C ALA A 263 -14.98 10.58 24.94
N SER A 264 -14.39 9.63 25.67
CA SER A 264 -13.00 9.75 26.15
C SER A 264 -12.02 10.05 25.01
N LEU A 265 -11.10 10.98 25.29
CA LEU A 265 -10.03 11.37 24.40
C LEU A 265 -8.67 10.77 24.83
N ASP A 266 -8.64 9.84 25.79
CA ASP A 266 -7.38 9.35 26.38
C ASP A 266 -6.45 8.73 25.34
N SER A 267 -6.96 7.88 24.45
CA SER A 267 -6.16 7.33 23.33
C SER A 267 -5.66 8.40 22.35
N LEU A 268 -6.39 9.51 22.16
CA LEU A 268 -5.94 10.63 21.34
C LEU A 268 -4.88 11.46 22.07
N HIS A 269 -5.09 11.73 23.36
CA HIS A 269 -4.16 12.43 24.22
C HIS A 269 -2.83 11.68 24.39
N MET A 270 -2.89 10.35 24.48
CA MET A 270 -1.71 9.48 24.51
C MET A 270 -0.89 9.58 23.21
N ALA A 271 -1.56 9.55 22.05
CA ALA A 271 -0.91 9.74 20.75
C ALA A 271 -0.33 11.16 20.62
N ARG A 272 -1.10 12.19 20.99
CA ARG A 272 -0.67 13.60 20.99
C ARG A 272 0.56 13.81 21.85
N ASP A 273 0.53 13.37 23.10
CA ASP A 273 1.62 13.55 24.06
C ASP A 273 2.88 12.81 23.60
N PHE A 274 2.74 11.59 23.06
CA PHE A 274 3.89 10.90 22.47
C PHE A 274 4.50 11.73 21.31
N ILE A 275 3.69 12.13 20.32
CA ILE A 275 4.17 12.88 19.14
C ILE A 275 4.80 14.24 19.54
N GLN A 276 4.23 14.94 20.52
CA GLN A 276 4.67 16.30 20.87
C GLN A 276 5.79 16.33 21.91
N ASN A 277 5.79 15.43 22.90
CA ASN A 277 6.62 15.54 24.10
C ASN A 277 7.64 14.40 24.27
N HIS A 278 7.50 13.27 23.58
CA HIS A 278 8.47 12.18 23.68
C HIS A 278 9.65 12.38 22.70
N PRO A 279 10.91 12.16 23.10
CA PRO A 279 12.08 12.37 22.21
C PRO A 279 12.02 11.59 20.90
N GLN A 280 11.51 10.35 20.94
CA GLN A 280 11.31 9.57 19.70
C GLN A 280 10.05 10.00 18.95
N GLY A 281 9.04 10.54 19.63
CA GLY A 281 7.80 10.96 18.98
C GLY A 281 7.93 12.28 18.22
N SER A 282 8.83 13.17 18.64
CA SER A 282 9.07 14.48 17.98
C SER A 282 9.66 14.38 16.57
N HIS A 283 10.14 13.20 16.14
CA HIS A 283 10.51 12.91 14.76
C HIS A 283 9.30 12.62 13.86
N LEU A 284 8.09 12.44 14.41
CA LEU A 284 6.88 12.13 13.66
C LEU A 284 6.21 13.39 13.11
N THR A 285 5.92 13.39 11.81
CA THR A 285 5.16 14.42 11.11
C THR A 285 3.79 13.89 10.75
N LEU A 286 2.72 14.64 11.03
CA LEU A 286 1.38 14.28 10.56
C LEU A 286 1.28 14.40 9.03
N LEU A 287 0.75 13.38 8.38
CA LEU A 287 0.53 13.38 6.93
C LEU A 287 -0.77 14.10 6.52
N GLY A 288 -1.68 14.34 7.46
CA GLY A 288 -3.03 14.81 7.15
C GLY A 288 -3.95 13.73 6.58
N THR A 289 -3.42 12.58 6.15
CA THR A 289 -4.22 11.40 5.85
C THR A 289 -4.82 10.83 7.12
N THR A 290 -6.11 10.54 7.07
CA THR A 290 -6.86 9.85 8.12
C THR A 290 -7.76 8.77 7.50
N ALA A 291 -8.34 7.90 8.31
CA ALA A 291 -9.41 7.00 7.87
C ALA A 291 -10.40 6.69 8.98
N THR A 292 -11.60 6.25 8.64
CA THR A 292 -12.59 5.74 9.59
C THR A 292 -13.30 4.51 9.03
N ASP A 293 -13.66 3.57 9.91
CA ASP A 293 -14.47 2.41 9.52
C ASP A 293 -15.94 2.85 9.36
N CYS A 294 -16.59 2.48 8.27
CA CYS A 294 -17.97 2.88 7.96
C CYS A 294 -18.97 1.90 8.60
N CYS A 295 -19.05 1.94 9.92
CA CYS A 295 -19.90 1.12 10.76
C CYS A 295 -20.26 1.87 12.06
N SER A 296 -21.01 1.21 12.95
CA SER A 296 -21.50 1.78 14.20
C SER A 296 -20.40 2.35 15.10
N ALA A 297 -20.74 3.42 15.82
CA ALA A 297 -19.81 4.24 16.60
C ALA A 297 -19.11 3.49 17.74
N ASP A 298 -19.61 2.32 18.12
CA ASP A 298 -19.07 1.51 19.21
C ASP A 298 -17.90 0.61 18.77
N ILE A 299 -17.71 0.39 17.45
CA ILE A 299 -16.60 -0.39 16.87
C ILE A 299 -15.77 0.38 15.85
N SER A 300 -16.30 1.45 15.26
CA SER A 300 -15.58 2.25 14.25
C SER A 300 -14.39 3.00 14.83
N ARG A 301 -13.19 2.75 14.31
CA ARG A 301 -11.96 3.46 14.74
C ARG A 301 -11.65 4.65 13.85
N PHE A 302 -11.07 5.69 14.44
CA PHE A 302 -10.46 6.79 13.71
C PHE A 302 -8.95 6.58 13.58
N LYS A 303 -8.41 6.64 12.36
CA LYS A 303 -7.02 6.34 12.04
C LYS A 303 -6.27 7.63 11.70
N VAL A 304 -5.17 7.91 12.40
CA VAL A 304 -4.33 9.09 12.15
C VAL A 304 -2.98 8.64 11.59
N TYR A 305 -2.62 9.10 10.39
CA TYR A 305 -1.37 8.72 9.73
C TYR A 305 -0.25 9.74 9.99
N VAL A 306 0.93 9.22 10.29
CA VAL A 306 2.17 9.98 10.52
C VAL A 306 3.33 9.36 9.74
N THR A 307 4.37 10.14 9.48
CA THR A 307 5.61 9.67 8.85
C THR A 307 6.83 10.10 9.67
N THR A 308 7.95 9.40 9.50
CA THR A 308 9.24 9.73 10.11
C THR A 308 10.35 9.47 9.09
N SER A 309 11.36 10.33 9.06
CA SER A 309 12.58 10.08 8.29
C SER A 309 13.55 9.16 9.03
N ASN A 310 13.42 8.99 10.35
CA ASN A 310 14.28 8.15 11.16
C ASN A 310 13.92 6.67 10.95
N THR A 311 14.88 5.90 10.45
CA THR A 311 14.73 4.49 10.04
C THR A 311 15.50 3.53 10.94
N SER A 312 16.03 3.99 12.07
CA SER A 312 16.60 3.11 13.09
C SER A 312 15.54 2.18 13.69
N PHE A 313 15.93 0.96 14.04
CA PHE A 313 14.99 0.03 14.67
C PHE A 313 14.57 0.49 16.07
N ASP A 314 15.46 1.13 16.82
CA ASP A 314 15.14 1.71 18.14
C ASP A 314 14.01 2.76 18.05
N HIS A 315 14.05 3.61 17.02
CA HIS A 315 12.98 4.57 16.74
C HIS A 315 11.67 3.86 16.38
N ILE A 316 11.71 2.89 15.45
CA ILE A 316 10.53 2.11 15.04
C ILE A 316 9.89 1.39 16.23
N ALA A 317 10.69 0.75 17.08
CA ALA A 317 10.25 0.07 18.30
C ALA A 317 9.65 1.06 19.32
N ALA A 318 10.24 2.24 19.48
CA ALA A 318 9.69 3.29 20.35
C ALA A 318 8.34 3.80 19.84
N VAL A 319 8.16 4.02 18.54
CA VAL A 319 6.86 4.43 17.97
C VAL A 319 5.80 3.34 18.17
N MET A 320 6.12 2.08 17.86
CA MET A 320 5.19 0.95 18.01
C MET A 320 4.74 0.66 19.45
N THR A 321 5.49 1.15 20.45
CA THR A 321 5.23 0.96 21.89
C THR A 321 4.91 2.27 22.63
N LEU A 322 4.80 3.41 21.93
CA LEU A 322 4.65 4.74 22.54
C LEU A 322 5.74 5.04 23.59
N GLY A 323 6.99 4.63 23.33
CA GLY A 323 8.10 4.76 24.27
C GLY A 323 7.96 3.81 25.47
N GLY A 324 7.45 2.60 25.25
CA GLY A 324 7.17 1.62 26.30
C GLY A 324 5.86 1.84 27.08
N ARG A 325 5.12 2.94 26.84
CA ARG A 325 3.82 3.22 27.50
C ARG A 325 2.73 2.22 27.11
N LYS A 326 2.79 1.69 25.89
CA LYS A 326 1.97 0.56 25.43
C LYS A 326 2.78 -0.72 25.62
N PRO A 327 2.38 -1.61 26.55
CA PRO A 327 3.15 -2.81 26.85
C PRO A 327 3.11 -3.78 25.66
N GLU A 328 4.28 -4.32 25.30
CA GLU A 328 4.45 -5.30 24.24
C GLU A 328 5.50 -6.34 24.65
N SER A 329 5.39 -7.56 24.12
CA SER A 329 6.34 -8.62 24.48
C SER A 329 7.70 -8.44 23.77
N PRO A 330 8.82 -8.80 24.42
CA PRO A 330 10.13 -8.85 23.76
C PRO A 330 10.12 -9.71 22.48
N GLN A 331 9.32 -10.77 22.45
CA GLN A 331 9.13 -11.64 21.29
C GLN A 331 8.42 -10.91 20.13
N SER A 332 7.48 -10.01 20.42
CA SER A 332 6.80 -9.19 19.39
C SER A 332 7.79 -8.20 18.76
N LEU A 333 8.60 -7.54 19.58
CA LEU A 333 9.67 -6.66 19.12
C LEU A 333 10.76 -7.41 18.32
N ALA A 334 11.16 -8.61 18.77
CA ALA A 334 12.11 -9.45 18.03
C ALA A 334 11.58 -9.87 16.64
N GLN A 335 10.29 -10.21 16.54
CA GLN A 335 9.63 -10.49 15.26
C GLN A 335 9.61 -9.25 14.34
N LEU A 336 9.37 -8.07 14.89
CA LEU A 336 9.41 -6.82 14.12
C LEU A 336 10.82 -6.51 13.61
N LYS A 337 11.84 -6.77 14.44
CA LYS A 337 13.25 -6.66 14.06
C LYS A 337 13.59 -7.63 12.91
N GLU A 338 13.19 -8.90 13.02
CA GLU A 338 13.40 -9.93 12.00
C GLU A 338 12.85 -9.49 10.62
N LEU A 339 11.62 -8.97 10.58
CA LEU A 339 11.00 -8.49 9.35
C LEU A 339 11.62 -7.20 8.82
N TRP A 340 11.91 -6.22 9.68
CA TRP A 340 12.59 -4.98 9.27
C TRP A 340 13.96 -5.28 8.66
N TYR A 341 14.76 -6.11 9.32
CA TYR A 341 16.11 -6.47 8.87
C TYR A 341 16.03 -7.30 7.57
N GLY A 342 15.09 -8.25 7.49
CA GLY A 342 14.84 -9.03 6.28
C GLY A 342 14.47 -8.18 5.07
N LEU A 343 13.50 -7.25 5.22
CA LEU A 343 13.10 -6.33 4.16
C LEU A 343 14.25 -5.41 3.70
N LYS A 344 15.08 -4.97 4.64
CA LYS A 344 16.24 -4.09 4.41
C LYS A 344 17.50 -4.85 3.94
N GLY A 345 17.53 -6.17 3.97
CA GLY A 345 18.71 -6.99 3.66
C GLY A 345 19.87 -6.83 4.67
N LEU A 346 19.57 -6.58 5.95
CA LEU A 346 20.57 -6.28 6.98
C LEU A 346 21.10 -7.54 7.68
N ASP A 347 22.37 -7.50 8.08
CA ASP A 347 22.97 -8.48 8.96
C ASP A 347 22.36 -8.43 10.38
N ALA A 348 22.30 -9.57 11.07
CA ALA A 348 21.73 -9.67 12.41
C ALA A 348 22.46 -8.80 13.46
N ALA A 349 23.76 -8.56 13.27
CA ALA A 349 24.60 -7.69 14.09
C ALA A 349 24.51 -6.20 13.73
N PHE A 350 23.75 -5.81 12.70
CA PHE A 350 23.54 -4.39 12.37
C PHE A 350 22.94 -3.65 13.59
N PRO A 351 23.53 -2.53 14.06
CA PRO A 351 23.08 -1.85 15.28
C PRO A 351 21.64 -1.34 15.16
N THR A 352 20.82 -1.57 16.19
CA THR A 352 19.40 -1.15 16.17
C THR A 352 19.22 0.37 16.22
N SER A 353 20.21 1.09 16.75
CA SER A 353 20.29 2.55 16.80
C SER A 353 20.76 3.19 15.49
N ALA A 354 21.33 2.42 14.56
CA ALA A 354 21.81 2.91 13.29
C ALA A 354 20.68 2.98 12.24
N GLU A 355 20.76 3.97 11.35
CA GLU A 355 19.84 4.10 10.23
C GLU A 355 20.38 3.35 8.99
N PRO A 356 19.64 2.37 8.43
CA PRO A 356 20.06 1.66 7.23
C PRO A 356 19.86 2.50 5.96
N SER A 357 20.73 2.32 4.97
CA SER A 357 20.65 3.02 3.68
C SER A 357 19.34 2.71 2.94
N ASN A 358 18.71 3.72 2.34
CA ASN A 358 17.49 3.56 1.54
C ASN A 358 17.81 3.42 0.05
N TYR A 359 16.96 2.70 -0.69
CA TYR A 359 17.14 2.38 -2.12
C TYR A 359 16.66 3.49 -3.07
N VAL A 360 16.46 4.71 -2.55
CA VAL A 360 15.90 5.86 -3.25
C VAL A 360 17.02 6.79 -3.71
N ASP A 361 16.89 7.39 -4.90
CA ASP A 361 17.82 8.42 -5.37
C ASP A 361 17.79 9.63 -4.42
N ARG A 362 18.98 10.03 -3.93
CA ARG A 362 19.18 11.19 -3.06
C ARG A 362 18.71 12.50 -3.70
N ALA A 363 18.69 12.59 -5.03
CA ALA A 363 18.16 13.76 -5.74
C ALA A 363 16.63 13.88 -5.62
N ALA A 364 15.91 12.76 -5.66
CA ALA A 364 14.45 12.75 -5.52
C ALA A 364 14.00 13.09 -4.10
N VAL A 365 14.68 12.56 -3.08
CA VAL A 365 14.33 12.75 -1.65
C VAL A 365 14.30 14.23 -1.23
N LYS A 366 15.16 15.08 -1.80
CA LYS A 366 15.20 16.52 -1.45
C LYS A 366 13.89 17.27 -1.73
N ASN A 367 13.07 16.80 -2.66
CA ASN A 367 11.89 17.53 -3.13
C ASN A 367 10.56 17.02 -2.53
N ASN A 368 10.56 15.90 -1.79
CA ASN A 368 9.37 15.37 -1.13
C ASN A 368 9.77 14.45 0.04
N PRO A 369 9.56 14.87 1.31
CA PRO A 369 9.87 14.04 2.48
C PRO A 369 9.20 12.66 2.49
N ASN A 370 8.04 12.50 1.83
CA ASN A 370 7.35 11.21 1.70
C ASN A 370 8.11 10.21 0.80
N LEU A 371 9.21 10.61 0.14
CA LEU A 371 10.10 9.72 -0.61
C LEU A 371 11.18 9.08 0.26
N SER A 372 11.24 9.37 1.56
CA SER A 372 12.14 8.71 2.51
C SER A 372 11.42 8.31 3.79
N GLY A 373 11.97 7.33 4.51
CA GLY A 373 11.44 6.93 5.81
C GLY A 373 10.18 6.07 5.75
N VAL A 374 9.59 5.83 6.93
CA VAL A 374 8.47 4.90 7.14
C VAL A 374 7.23 5.62 7.65
N THR A 375 6.06 5.05 7.35
CA THR A 375 4.76 5.59 7.76
C THR A 375 4.18 4.75 8.89
N PHE A 376 3.47 5.38 9.83
CA PHE A 376 2.67 4.70 10.83
C PHE A 376 1.24 5.23 10.77
N TYR A 377 0.29 4.44 11.29
CA TYR A 377 -0.98 4.99 11.73
C TYR A 377 -1.35 4.57 13.15
N PHE A 378 -2.04 5.46 13.85
CA PHE A 378 -2.65 5.23 15.15
C PHE A 378 -4.14 4.95 14.95
N ASP A 379 -4.60 3.74 15.27
CA ASP A 379 -6.02 3.36 15.42
C ASP A 379 -6.50 3.87 16.79
N ILE A 380 -7.32 4.92 16.80
CA ILE A 380 -7.85 5.60 17.99
C ILE A 380 -9.33 5.23 18.17
N HIS A 381 -9.74 4.96 19.42
CA HIS A 381 -11.14 4.72 19.79
C HIS A 381 -11.38 5.16 21.25
N PRO A 382 -12.53 5.78 21.60
CA PRO A 382 -12.84 6.20 22.98
C PRO A 382 -12.90 5.07 24.03
N LYS A 383 -12.99 3.82 23.59
CA LYS A 383 -13.02 2.61 24.47
C LYS A 383 -11.63 2.18 24.96
N TYR A 384 -10.55 2.72 24.40
CA TYR A 384 -9.17 2.30 24.72
C TYR A 384 -8.36 3.45 25.31
N THR A 385 -7.48 3.14 26.27
CA THR A 385 -6.55 4.10 26.88
C THR A 385 -5.36 4.43 25.97
N TYR A 386 -4.97 3.49 25.12
CA TYR A 386 -3.86 3.63 24.16
C TYR A 386 -4.33 3.26 22.75
N PRO A 387 -3.81 3.92 21.70
CA PRO A 387 -4.09 3.54 20.33
C PRO A 387 -3.46 2.18 19.98
N HIS A 388 -4.05 1.48 19.01
CA HIS A 388 -3.31 0.45 18.28
C HIS A 388 -2.43 1.12 17.22
N ILE A 389 -1.28 0.53 16.90
CA ILE A 389 -0.27 1.15 16.05
C ILE A 389 0.11 0.15 14.96
N LYS A 390 0.14 0.64 13.72
CA LYS A 390 0.59 -0.14 12.57
C LYS A 390 1.69 0.61 11.82
N LEU A 391 2.85 -0.02 11.71
CA LEU A 391 3.92 0.38 10.80
C LEU A 391 3.52 0.04 9.36
N GLN A 392 3.89 0.88 8.40
CA GLN A 392 3.84 0.65 6.96
C GLN A 392 5.23 0.89 6.36
N VAL A 393 5.83 -0.16 5.80
CA VAL A 393 7.14 -0.15 5.14
C VAL A 393 6.94 -0.15 3.64
N ASP A 394 7.39 0.91 2.97
CA ASP A 394 7.35 1.08 1.52
C ASP A 394 8.49 0.32 0.83
N VAL A 395 8.13 -0.73 0.08
CA VAL A 395 9.10 -1.64 -0.54
C VAL A 395 9.94 -0.94 -1.61
N SER A 396 9.40 0.10 -2.27
CA SER A 396 10.15 0.88 -3.26
C SER A 396 11.37 1.63 -2.67
N LYS A 397 11.33 1.89 -1.36
CA LYS A 397 12.36 2.59 -0.58
C LYS A 397 13.24 1.65 0.24
N HIS A 398 12.65 0.56 0.72
CA HIS A 398 13.24 -0.27 1.78
C HIS A 398 13.82 -1.60 1.32
N SER A 399 13.48 -2.12 0.14
CA SER A 399 14.01 -3.39 -0.37
C SER A 399 14.69 -3.24 -1.73
N ALA A 400 15.54 -4.20 -2.10
CA ALA A 400 16.28 -4.18 -3.36
C ALA A 400 15.34 -4.30 -4.59
N SER A 401 14.40 -5.24 -4.53
CA SER A 401 13.39 -5.54 -5.57
C SER A 401 12.09 -6.05 -4.92
N ASP A 402 11.01 -6.15 -5.71
CA ASP A 402 9.74 -6.70 -5.24
C ASP A 402 9.91 -8.15 -4.72
N ILE A 403 10.65 -9.02 -5.43
CA ILE A 403 10.88 -10.41 -4.97
C ILE A 403 11.68 -10.49 -3.66
N ALA A 404 12.67 -9.63 -3.46
CA ALA A 404 13.47 -9.63 -2.23
C ALA A 404 12.61 -9.31 -0.99
N ALA A 405 11.64 -8.40 -1.15
CA ALA A 405 10.68 -8.08 -0.10
C ALA A 405 9.69 -9.24 0.16
N ILE A 406 9.19 -9.86 -0.91
CA ILE A 406 8.29 -11.02 -0.85
C ILE A 406 8.96 -12.20 -0.16
N GLU A 407 10.17 -12.55 -0.56
CA GLU A 407 10.96 -13.65 0.01
C GLU A 407 11.25 -13.43 1.50
N ALA A 408 11.59 -12.19 1.93
CA ALA A 408 11.83 -11.88 3.34
C ALA A 408 10.60 -12.18 4.23
N VAL A 409 9.40 -11.84 3.75
CA VAL A 409 8.14 -12.08 4.48
C VAL A 409 7.69 -13.54 4.37
N MET A 410 7.83 -14.19 3.21
CA MET A 410 7.53 -15.62 3.05
C MET A 410 8.40 -16.48 3.97
N ARG A 411 9.72 -16.27 4.00
CA ARG A 411 10.64 -16.99 4.89
C ARG A 411 10.29 -16.81 6.38
N PHE A 412 9.78 -15.64 6.77
CA PHE A 412 9.29 -15.38 8.13
C PHE A 412 8.03 -16.20 8.47
N LEU A 413 7.10 -16.32 7.51
CA LEU A 413 5.85 -17.07 7.63
C LEU A 413 6.08 -18.60 7.59
N GLU A 414 6.97 -19.08 6.73
CA GLU A 414 7.39 -20.48 6.63
C GLU A 414 7.94 -21.01 7.96
N ARG A 415 8.83 -20.25 8.61
CA ARG A 415 9.35 -20.56 9.96
C ARG A 415 8.26 -20.66 11.04
N ARG A 416 7.05 -20.19 10.77
CA ARG A 416 5.89 -20.16 11.68
C ARG A 416 4.76 -21.09 11.22
N GLY A 417 5.04 -21.99 10.28
CA GLY A 417 4.07 -22.97 9.75
C GLY A 417 3.09 -22.41 8.72
N GLN A 418 3.19 -21.13 8.34
CA GLN A 418 2.31 -20.47 7.35
C GLN A 418 2.86 -20.58 5.91
N GLY A 419 3.64 -21.64 5.63
CA GLY A 419 4.28 -21.86 4.32
C GLY A 419 3.29 -22.08 3.16
N GLN A 420 2.07 -22.55 3.44
CA GLN A 420 1.01 -22.64 2.43
C GLN A 420 0.51 -21.25 2.01
N ASP A 421 0.29 -20.34 2.96
CA ASP A 421 -0.15 -18.97 2.65
C ASP A 421 0.97 -18.15 2.01
N ALA A 422 2.23 -18.36 2.44
CA ALA A 422 3.44 -17.87 1.76
C ALA A 422 3.40 -18.22 0.26
N ARG A 423 3.27 -19.53 -0.06
CA ARG A 423 3.13 -20.07 -1.43
C ARG A 423 2.01 -19.37 -2.22
N ALA A 424 0.82 -19.31 -1.60
CA ALA A 424 -0.38 -18.75 -2.20
C ALA A 424 -0.17 -17.29 -2.64
N TYR A 425 0.47 -16.46 -1.81
CA TYR A 425 0.78 -15.08 -2.18
C TYR A 425 1.81 -14.96 -3.33
N LEU A 426 2.81 -15.83 -3.37
CA LEU A 426 3.75 -15.87 -4.50
C LEU A 426 3.06 -16.26 -5.80
N ASN A 427 2.13 -17.23 -5.75
CA ASN A 427 1.32 -17.62 -6.90
C ASN A 427 0.44 -16.47 -7.41
N VAL A 428 -0.11 -15.64 -6.49
CA VAL A 428 -0.83 -14.40 -6.83
C VAL A 428 0.10 -13.42 -7.54
N ALA A 429 1.30 -13.18 -7.00
CA ALA A 429 2.28 -12.25 -7.60
C ALA A 429 2.70 -12.70 -9.01
N ARG A 430 3.14 -13.95 -9.17
CA ARG A 430 3.55 -14.55 -10.46
C ARG A 430 2.38 -14.69 -11.45
N GLY A 431 1.14 -14.68 -10.96
CA GLY A 431 -0.07 -14.64 -11.79
C GLY A 431 -0.46 -13.24 -12.28
N MET A 432 0.15 -12.17 -11.75
CA MET A 432 -0.08 -10.78 -12.14
C MET A 432 1.09 -10.15 -12.90
N VAL A 433 2.32 -10.57 -12.61
CA VAL A 433 3.56 -9.97 -13.13
C VAL A 433 4.60 -11.04 -13.45
N SER A 434 5.54 -10.73 -14.35
CA SER A 434 6.60 -11.68 -14.72
C SER A 434 7.64 -11.84 -13.61
N ASP A 435 8.26 -13.02 -13.54
CA ASP A 435 9.40 -13.27 -12.65
C ASP A 435 10.55 -12.28 -12.91
N GLU A 436 10.76 -11.85 -14.15
CA GLU A 436 11.77 -10.84 -14.50
C GLU A 436 11.45 -9.48 -13.89
N GLU A 437 10.19 -9.05 -13.94
CA GLU A 437 9.76 -7.80 -13.31
C GLU A 437 9.92 -7.87 -11.79
N LEU A 438 9.52 -8.98 -11.15
CA LEU A 438 9.69 -9.19 -9.71
C LEU A 438 11.15 -9.13 -9.26
N ARG A 439 12.09 -9.65 -10.07
CA ARG A 439 13.54 -9.58 -9.82
C ARG A 439 14.11 -8.18 -9.98
N THR A 440 13.74 -7.48 -11.06
CA THR A 440 14.46 -6.29 -11.56
C THR A 440 13.81 -4.97 -11.19
N ARG A 441 12.54 -4.96 -10.74
CA ARG A 441 11.78 -3.74 -10.46
C ARG A 441 11.25 -3.68 -9.03
N ARG A 442 10.63 -2.53 -8.74
CA ARG A 442 9.91 -2.23 -7.50
C ARG A 442 8.58 -1.54 -7.82
N GLY A 443 7.57 -1.83 -7.01
CA GLY A 443 6.28 -1.16 -7.02
C GLY A 443 5.09 -2.05 -7.39
N PHE A 444 5.31 -3.31 -7.77
CA PHE A 444 4.22 -4.30 -7.66
C PHE A 444 3.88 -4.48 -6.17
N GLN A 445 4.88 -4.82 -5.35
CA GLN A 445 4.75 -4.80 -3.90
C GLN A 445 4.88 -3.34 -3.45
N ALA A 446 3.79 -2.75 -2.96
CA ALA A 446 3.77 -1.36 -2.54
C ALA A 446 4.26 -1.23 -1.08
N PHE A 447 3.57 -1.91 -0.17
CA PHE A 447 3.86 -1.83 1.26
C PHE A 447 3.77 -3.19 1.94
N TYR A 448 4.49 -3.35 3.04
CA TYR A 448 4.13 -4.28 4.10
C TYR A 448 3.70 -3.50 5.33
N ALA A 449 2.62 -3.96 5.97
CA ALA A 449 2.12 -3.33 7.19
C ALA A 449 2.14 -4.32 8.36
N PHE A 450 2.59 -3.85 9.52
CA PHE A 450 2.88 -4.66 10.70
C PHE A 450 2.23 -4.06 11.95
N ALA A 451 1.38 -4.83 12.63
CA ALA A 451 0.81 -4.45 13.93
C ALA A 451 0.90 -5.60 14.93
N PHE A 452 1.06 -5.29 16.21
CA PHE A 452 1.01 -6.30 17.27
C PHE A 452 -0.43 -6.69 17.57
N LYS A 453 -0.68 -8.01 17.65
CA LYS A 453 -1.99 -8.59 17.93
C LYS A 453 -1.80 -9.87 18.75
N LYS A 454 -2.19 -9.84 20.03
CA LYS A 454 -2.09 -10.98 20.97
C LYS A 454 -0.67 -11.60 21.09
N GLY A 455 0.38 -10.77 20.97
CA GLY A 455 1.78 -11.21 21.03
C GLY A 455 2.39 -11.71 19.70
N GLU A 456 1.59 -11.75 18.63
CA GLU A 456 2.02 -12.03 17.26
C GLU A 456 2.02 -10.75 16.40
N LEU A 457 2.65 -10.81 15.23
CA LEU A 457 2.54 -9.79 14.20
C LEU A 457 1.39 -10.08 13.22
N ASP A 458 0.40 -9.19 13.18
CA ASP A 458 -0.60 -9.11 12.11
C ASP A 458 0.03 -8.45 10.88
N ILE A 459 0.43 -9.27 9.91
CA ILE A 459 1.05 -8.82 8.66
C ILE A 459 -0.03 -8.53 7.61
N THR A 460 0.13 -7.48 6.82
CA THR A 460 -0.66 -7.23 5.61
C THR A 460 0.25 -6.78 4.47
N SER A 461 0.25 -7.53 3.36
CA SER A 461 0.82 -7.08 2.09
C SER A 461 -0.11 -6.07 1.44
N TYR A 462 0.43 -5.02 0.83
CA TYR A 462 -0.27 -4.12 -0.09
C TYR A 462 0.47 -4.10 -1.41
N PHE A 463 -0.25 -4.29 -2.51
CA PHE A 463 0.32 -4.43 -3.85
C PHE A 463 -0.59 -3.80 -4.91
N LEU A 464 -0.03 -3.58 -6.10
CA LEU A 464 -0.60 -2.71 -7.12
C LEU A 464 -0.61 -3.38 -8.51
N PRO A 465 -1.71 -3.24 -9.27
CA PRO A 465 -1.78 -3.74 -10.64
C PRO A 465 -0.93 -2.94 -11.64
N GLN A 466 -0.42 -1.76 -11.26
CA GLN A 466 0.39 -0.84 -12.07
C GLN A 466 -0.12 -0.71 -13.53
N ILE A 467 -1.41 -0.36 -13.67
CA ILE A 467 -2.17 -0.36 -14.92
C ILE A 467 -1.54 0.53 -16.00
N TYR A 468 -1.14 1.74 -15.63
CA TYR A 468 -0.58 2.74 -16.54
C TYR A 468 0.85 2.40 -16.92
N ARG A 469 1.64 1.88 -15.97
CA ARG A 469 2.99 1.35 -16.26
C ARG A 469 2.95 0.19 -17.25
N ARG A 470 1.94 -0.68 -17.16
CA ARG A 470 1.73 -1.85 -18.05
C ARG A 470 0.88 -1.53 -19.27
N PHE A 471 0.56 -0.26 -19.53
CA PHE A 471 -0.21 0.14 -20.72
C PHE A 471 0.35 -0.42 -22.04
N PRO A 472 1.67 -0.41 -22.32
CA PRO A 472 2.20 -0.98 -23.56
C PRO A 472 1.95 -2.49 -23.72
N GLU A 473 1.96 -3.24 -22.61
CA GLU A 473 1.67 -4.67 -22.59
C GLU A 473 0.18 -4.95 -22.83
N ILE A 474 -0.69 -4.12 -22.23
CA ILE A 474 -2.14 -4.13 -22.40
C ILE A 474 -2.54 -3.80 -23.85
N GLU A 475 -1.89 -2.81 -24.47
CA GLU A 475 -2.12 -2.40 -25.86
C GLU A 475 -1.63 -3.47 -26.86
N ALA A 476 -0.44 -4.05 -26.62
CA ALA A 476 0.09 -5.15 -27.42
C ALA A 476 -0.84 -6.38 -27.36
N GLY A 477 -1.30 -6.78 -26.17
CA GLY A 477 -2.25 -7.89 -26.00
C GLY A 477 -3.65 -7.62 -26.56
N SER A 478 -3.99 -6.36 -26.81
CA SER A 478 -5.26 -5.94 -27.44
C SER A 478 -5.17 -5.86 -28.98
N SER A 479 -3.96 -5.90 -29.54
CA SER A 479 -3.74 -5.74 -30.98
C SER A 479 -4.12 -7.02 -31.76
N PRO A 480 -4.85 -6.91 -32.89
CA PRO A 480 -5.34 -8.08 -33.65
C PRO A 480 -4.25 -8.89 -34.38
N THR A 481 -2.98 -8.49 -34.28
CA THR A 481 -1.83 -9.10 -34.96
C THR A 481 -1.09 -10.15 -34.13
N SER A 482 -1.39 -10.31 -32.83
CA SER A 482 -0.95 -11.52 -32.10
C SER A 482 -1.66 -12.76 -32.65
N PRO A 483 -0.98 -13.93 -32.74
CA PRO A 483 -1.53 -15.11 -33.40
C PRO A 483 -2.67 -15.73 -32.61
N ARG A 484 -3.89 -15.25 -32.85
CA ARG A 484 -5.11 -15.99 -32.52
C ARG A 484 -5.01 -17.36 -33.19
N SER A 485 -5.16 -18.41 -32.39
CA SER A 485 -5.18 -19.79 -32.88
C SER A 485 -6.13 -19.90 -34.07
N GLN A 486 -5.64 -20.51 -35.17
CA GLN A 486 -6.40 -20.65 -36.39
C GLN A 486 -7.76 -21.28 -36.07
N ARG A 487 -8.82 -20.50 -36.28
CA ARG A 487 -10.20 -20.97 -36.16
C ARG A 487 -10.44 -21.94 -37.31
N ARG A 488 -10.20 -23.24 -37.10
CA ARG A 488 -10.48 -24.28 -38.09
C ARG A 488 -11.94 -24.13 -38.52
N SER A 489 -12.15 -23.90 -39.82
CA SER A 489 -13.47 -23.88 -40.43
C SER A 489 -14.15 -25.22 -40.18
N ARG A 490 -15.44 -25.21 -39.83
CA ARG A 490 -16.26 -26.43 -39.67
C ARG A 490 -17.01 -26.78 -40.97
N PHE A 491 -16.36 -26.58 -42.12
CA PHE A 491 -16.88 -26.93 -43.44
C PHE A 491 -15.78 -27.55 -44.31
N GLU A 492 -15.29 -28.70 -43.85
CA GLU A 492 -14.86 -29.78 -44.73
C GLU A 492 -15.72 -30.99 -44.33
N SER A 493 -16.68 -31.32 -45.17
CA SER A 493 -17.54 -32.50 -45.10
C SER A 493 -17.46 -33.19 -46.44
N ASP A 494 -17.25 -34.50 -46.42
CA ASP A 494 -16.88 -35.31 -47.57
C ASP A 494 -17.83 -35.19 -48.77
N TYR A 495 -17.26 -35.04 -49.97
CA TYR A 495 -17.78 -35.54 -51.25
C TYR A 495 -16.64 -35.75 -52.25
#